data_AF-A0AAU4MQJ0-F1
#
_entry.id   AF-A0AAU4MQJ0-F1
#
_cell.length_a   1.000
_cell.length_b   1.000
_cell.length_c   1.000
_cell.angle_alpha   90.00
_cell.angle_beta   90.00
_cell.angle_gamma   90.00
#
_symmetry.space_group_name_H-M   'P 1'
#
loop_
_entity.id
_entity.type
_entity.pdbx_description
1 polymer ?
#
loop_
_entity_poly.entity_id
_entity_poly.type
_entity_poly.pdbx_seq_one_letter_code
_entity_poly.pdbx_strand_id
1 'polypeptide(L)' 'MTAGDGSPLAQRQVALVDLLDRLLAGGVVISGDITLRIADVDLVRIDLKALISSVTEQVRSPWEGAP' A
#
# COMPACT_ATOMS: atom_id res chain seq x y z
N MET A 1 3.57 -39.24 13.98
CA MET A 1 3.43 -37.94 14.65
C MET A 1 4.65 -37.13 14.23
N THR A 2 4.61 -36.13 13.37
CA THR A 2 3.58 -35.20 12.91
C THR A 2 3.89 -34.77 11.47
N ALA A 3 2.97 -35.02 10.52
CA ALA A 3 2.97 -34.35 9.23
C ALA A 3 1.76 -33.41 9.24
N GLY A 4 1.97 -32.10 9.38
CA GLY A 4 0.85 -31.15 9.34
C GLY A 4 1.01 -29.84 10.11
N ASP A 5 2.22 -29.34 10.37
CA ASP A 5 2.45 -28.07 11.08
C ASP A 5 2.69 -26.86 10.16
N GLY A 6 2.73 -27.05 8.84
CA GLY A 6 2.65 -25.95 7.87
C GLY A 6 1.22 -25.67 7.45
N SER A 7 0.33 -25.24 8.36
CA SER A 7 -1.04 -24.87 7.98
C SER A 7 -0.98 -23.80 6.88
N PRO A 8 -1.77 -23.89 5.79
CA PRO A 8 -1.71 -22.96 4.66
C PRO A 8 -1.87 -21.48 5.07
N LEU A 9 -2.50 -21.24 6.23
CA LEU A 9 -2.59 -19.92 6.85
C LEU A 9 -1.23 -19.38 7.35
N ALA A 10 -0.40 -20.23 7.96
CA ALA A 10 0.93 -19.86 8.43
C ALA A 10 1.85 -19.47 7.26
N GLN A 11 1.79 -20.22 6.15
CA GLN A 11 2.55 -19.91 4.93
C GLN A 11 2.10 -18.59 4.28
N ARG A 12 0.78 -18.31 4.32
CA ARG A 12 0.23 -17.04 3.81
C ARG A 12 0.65 -15.84 4.66
N GLN A 13 0.71 -16.01 5.98
CA GLN A 13 1.13 -14.97 6.91
C GLN A 13 2.59 -14.55 6.68
N VAL A 14 3.48 -15.53 6.49
CA VAL A 14 4.90 -15.27 6.14
C VAL A 14 4.99 -14.45 4.84
N ALA A 15 4.25 -14.82 3.80
CA ALA A 15 4.26 -14.09 2.53
C ALA A 15 3.73 -12.64 2.63
N LEU A 16 2.77 -12.37 3.52
CA LEU A 16 2.28 -11.00 3.77
C LEU A 16 3.32 -10.17 4.52
N VAL A 17 4.00 -10.77 5.51
CA VAL A 17 5.07 -10.10 6.26
C VAL A 17 6.25 -9.78 5.36
N ASP A 18 6.68 -10.72 4.49
CA ASP A 18 7.75 -10.49 3.52
C ASP A 18 7.38 -9.42 2.49
N LEU A 19 6.12 -9.41 2.03
CA LEU A 19 5.60 -8.33 1.19
C LEU A 19 5.68 -7.01 1.94
N LEU A 20 5.18 -6.96 3.17
CA LEU A 20 5.18 -5.74 3.97
C LEU A 20 6.60 -5.23 4.25
N ASP A 21 7.54 -6.11 4.60
CA ASP A 21 8.95 -5.76 4.83
C ASP A 21 9.58 -5.20 3.56
N ARG A 22 9.34 -5.83 2.40
CA ARG A 22 9.81 -5.30 1.11
C ARG A 22 9.15 -3.96 0.74
N LEU A 23 7.86 -3.79 1.01
CA LEU A 23 7.14 -2.52 0.83
C LEU A 23 7.72 -1.43 1.75
N LEU A 24 8.04 -1.78 2.99
CA LEU A 24 8.60 -0.87 4.00
C LEU A 24 10.05 -0.49 3.70
N ALA A 25 10.85 -1.43 3.18
CA ALA A 25 12.26 -1.23 2.86
C ALA A 25 12.48 -0.49 1.53
N GLY A 26 11.70 -0.81 0.49
CA GLY A 26 11.91 -0.27 -0.87
C GLY A 26 10.95 0.84 -1.28
N GLY A 27 9.78 0.91 -0.64
CA GLY A 27 8.65 1.71 -1.14
C GLY A 27 8.02 1.13 -2.41
N VAL A 28 6.80 1.53 -2.72
CA VAL A 28 6.07 1.14 -3.93
C VAL A 28 5.43 2.33 -4.60
N VAL A 29 5.59 2.41 -5.91
CA VAL A 29 4.89 3.39 -6.75
C VAL A 29 3.59 2.76 -7.25
N ILE A 30 2.46 3.31 -6.83
CA ILE A 30 1.14 3.00 -7.37
C ILE A 30 0.81 4.03 -8.45
N SER A 31 0.41 3.54 -9.62
CA SER A 31 -0.16 4.36 -10.69
C SER A 31 -1.62 3.97 -10.90
N GLY A 32 -2.48 4.96 -11.10
CA GLY A 32 -3.88 4.76 -11.42
C GLY A 32 -4.52 6.04 -11.89
N ASP A 33 -5.81 6.01 -12.16
CA ASP A 33 -6.58 7.19 -12.53
C ASP A 33 -7.97 7.13 -11.90
N ILE A 34 -8.53 8.30 -11.59
CA ILE A 34 -9.89 8.45 -11.07
C ILE A 34 -10.61 9.45 -11.96
N THR A 35 -11.83 9.11 -12.35
CA THR A 35 -12.71 10.03 -13.10
C THR A 35 -13.94 10.36 -12.27
N LEU A 36 -14.17 11.65 -12.03
CA LEU A 36 -15.36 12.16 -11.36
C LEU A 36 -16.45 12.38 -12.39
N ARG A 37 -17.56 11.65 -12.20
CA ARG A 37 -18.75 11.69 -13.05
C ARG A 37 -19.94 12.33 -12.34
N ILE A 38 -20.74 13.07 -13.09
CA ILE A 38 -22.06 13.56 -12.65
C ILE A 38 -23.07 13.29 -13.76
N ALA A 39 -24.21 12.70 -13.42
CA ALA A 39 -25.29 12.39 -14.37
C ALA A 39 -24.77 11.68 -15.65
N ASP A 40 -23.96 10.64 -15.46
CA ASP A 40 -23.36 9.84 -16.53
C ASP A 40 -22.35 10.56 -17.45
N VAL A 41 -21.98 11.80 -17.12
CA VAL A 41 -20.96 12.57 -17.85
C VAL A 41 -19.66 12.65 -17.05
N ASP A 42 -18.54 12.35 -17.70
CA ASP A 42 -17.19 12.54 -17.17
C ASP A 42 -16.83 14.03 -17.11
N LEU A 43 -16.54 14.56 -15.93
CA LEU A 43 -16.19 15.97 -15.75
C LEU A 43 -14.70 16.19 -15.52
N VAL A 44 -14.11 15.34 -14.69
CA VAL A 44 -12.72 15.52 -14.25
C VAL A 44 -12.04 14.16 -14.26
N ARG A 45 -10.92 14.06 -14.96
CA ARG A 45 -10.02 12.92 -14.91
C ARG A 45 -8.74 13.31 -14.18
N ILE A 46 -8.31 12.46 -13.25
CA ILE A 46 -7.14 12.66 -12.41
C ILE A 46 -6.24 11.44 -12.57
N ASP A 47 -5.05 11.63 -13.12
CA ASP A 47 -4.01 10.59 -13.13
C ASP A 47 -3.23 10.65 -11.81
N LEU A 48 -3.20 9.53 -11.08
CA LEU A 48 -2.58 9.38 -9.79
C LEU A 48 -1.27 8.62 -9.91
N LYS A 49 -0.20 9.24 -9.39
CA LYS A 49 1.07 8.56 -9.08
C LYS A 49 1.36 8.75 -7.61
N ALA A 50 1.27 7.68 -6.84
CA ALA A 50 1.51 7.68 -5.40
C ALA A 50 2.76 6.85 -5.09
N LEU A 51 3.71 7.41 -4.35
CA LEU A 51 4.79 6.65 -3.74
C LEU A 51 4.36 6.30 -2.31
N ILE A 52 4.20 5.02 -2.02
CA ILE A 52 4.03 4.51 -0.67
C ILE A 52 5.41 4.13 -0.15
N SER A 53 5.87 4.80 0.90
CA SER A 53 7.07 4.45 1.63
C SER A 53 6.76 4.36 3.12
N SER A 54 7.62 3.70 3.89
CA SER A 54 7.54 3.79 5.34
C SER A 54 7.79 5.22 5.82
N VAL A 55 7.11 5.62 6.89
CA VAL A 55 7.40 6.88 7.61
C VAL A 55 8.59 6.63 8.51
N THR A 56 9.61 7.48 8.41
CA THR A 56 10.82 7.42 9.23
C THR A 56 11.18 8.83 9.70
N GLU A 57 12.17 8.98 10.59
CA GLU A 57 12.63 10.32 10.97
C GLU A 57 13.09 11.17 9.77
N GLN A 58 13.61 10.51 8.72
CA GLN A 58 14.06 11.14 7.48
C GLN A 58 12.90 11.45 6.52
N VAL A 59 11.80 10.70 6.62
CA VAL A 59 10.59 10.88 5.80
C VAL A 59 9.40 11.03 6.77
N ARG A 60 9.19 12.25 7.27
CA ARG A 60 8.15 12.54 8.27
C ARG A 60 6.74 12.52 7.67
N SER A 61 5.76 12.24 8.54
CA SER A 61 4.35 12.39 8.20
C SER A 61 4.01 13.87 7.97
N PRO A 62 3.39 14.23 6.83
CA PRO A 62 2.98 15.60 6.54
C PRO A 62 1.86 16.11 7.45
N TRP A 63 1.19 15.23 8.19
CA TRP A 63 0.09 15.59 9.11
C TRP A 63 0.55 15.86 10.54
N GLU A 64 1.84 15.65 10.84
CA GLU A 64 2.42 15.81 12.18
C GLU A 64 2.77 17.26 12.54
N GLY A 65 2.29 18.22 11.73
CA GLY A 65 2.47 19.65 11.92
C GLY A 65 1.19 20.48 11.80
N ALA A 66 0.00 19.85 11.82
CA ALA A 66 -1.24 20.59 11.93
C ALA A 66 -1.44 21.03 13.40
N PRO A 67 -1.55 22.35 13.68
CA PRO A 67 -1.75 22.87 15.04
C PRO A 67 -3.11 22.52 15.65
#